data_AF-A0A7X2J090-F1
#
_entry.id   AF-A0A7X2J090-F1
#
_cell.length_a   1.000
_cell.length_b   1.000
_cell.length_c   1.000
_cell.angle_alpha   90.00
_cell.angle_beta   90.00
_cell.angle_gamma   90.00
#
_symmetry.space_group_name_H-M   'P 1'
#
loop_
_entity.id
_entity.type
_entity.pdbx_description
1 polymer ?
#
loop_
_entity_poly.entity_id
_entity_poly.type
_entity_poly.pdbx_seq_one_letter_code
_entity_poly.pdbx_strand_id
1 'polypeptide(L)'
;MQKEVILELIGDHVTVLFVGFNPSLASYQTGHRYASKHNRFYKLLYLSGITERLYLPQEDILLFEKGFGFTNLAFRPTKTAREISAAEYEHGRKELSRKLKLISPKVCCFVGKGVYLAFTKLNSASWGFQEYPLDTGVQFFVAPSSSGLVRMPMEEILRIYSDLAQYIMKENLP
;
A
#
# COMPACT_ATOMS: atom_id res chain seq x y z
N MET A 1 29.32 2.39 -8.61
CA MET A 1 28.08 3.19 -8.41
C MET A 1 27.04 2.30 -7.75
N GLN A 2 26.57 2.67 -6.56
CA GLN A 2 25.46 1.97 -5.91
C GLN A 2 24.21 2.29 -6.73
N LYS A 3 23.55 1.26 -7.28
CA LYS A 3 22.32 1.43 -8.08
C LYS A 3 21.25 2.01 -7.15
N GLU A 4 20.69 3.16 -7.50
CA GLU A 4 19.62 3.76 -6.71
C GLU A 4 18.40 2.82 -6.75
N VAL A 5 18.03 2.28 -5.60
CA VAL A 5 16.93 1.32 -5.50
C VAL A 5 15.63 2.13 -5.51
N ILE A 6 14.97 2.17 -6.66
CA ILE A 6 13.65 2.79 -6.78
C ILE A 6 12.65 1.88 -6.07
N LEU A 7 12.08 2.34 -4.94
CA LEU A 7 11.11 1.60 -4.13
C LEU A 7 9.70 2.19 -4.15
N GLU A 8 9.52 3.27 -4.90
CA GLU A 8 8.23 3.89 -5.19
C GLU A 8 7.90 3.76 -6.67
N LEU A 9 6.68 3.35 -7.01
CA LEU A 9 6.16 3.42 -8.38
C LEU A 9 4.94 4.32 -8.33
N ILE A 10 5.11 5.55 -8.80
CA ILE A 10 4.12 6.61 -8.75
C ILE A 10 4.12 7.29 -10.12
N GLY A 11 2.95 7.62 -10.64
CA GLY A 11 2.75 8.33 -11.89
C GLY A 11 1.31 8.80 -12.02
N ASP A 12 1.05 9.70 -12.97
CA ASP A 12 -0.26 10.33 -13.14
C ASP A 12 -1.35 9.34 -13.59
N HIS A 13 -0.97 8.19 -14.16
CA HIS A 13 -1.88 7.12 -14.55
C HIS A 13 -2.27 6.20 -13.38
N VAL A 14 -1.69 6.39 -12.19
CA VAL A 14 -2.01 5.59 -11.01
C VAL A 14 -3.41 5.93 -10.51
N THR A 15 -4.30 4.94 -10.52
CA THR A 15 -5.67 5.06 -10.00
C THR A 15 -5.84 4.40 -8.64
N VAL A 16 -5.02 3.38 -8.32
CA VAL A 16 -5.01 2.70 -7.01
C VAL A 16 -3.60 2.73 -6.45
N LEU A 17 -3.36 3.50 -5.39
CA LEU A 17 -2.06 3.60 -4.72
C LEU A 17 -2.03 2.74 -3.46
N PHE A 18 -1.11 1.77 -3.38
CA PHE A 18 -0.84 1.02 -2.16
C PHE A 18 0.26 1.66 -1.31
N VAL A 19 -0.03 1.88 -0.03
CA VAL A 19 0.88 2.52 0.93
C VAL A 19 1.24 1.55 2.04
N GLY A 20 2.51 1.14 2.09
CA GLY A 20 3.06 0.33 3.18
C GLY A 20 3.68 1.16 4.30
N PHE A 21 4.20 0.48 5.33
CA PHE A 21 4.97 1.12 6.40
C PHE A 21 6.32 1.61 5.88
N ASN A 22 7.15 0.68 5.42
CA ASN A 22 8.48 0.90 4.88
C ASN A 22 8.96 -0.34 4.10
N PRO A 23 10.00 -0.21 3.28
CA PRO A 23 10.57 -1.35 2.58
C PRO A 23 11.12 -2.41 3.54
N SER A 24 10.84 -3.69 3.26
CA SER A 24 11.60 -4.77 3.87
C SER A 24 13.04 -4.79 3.35
N LEU A 25 13.97 -5.39 4.09
CA LEU A 25 15.34 -5.61 3.60
C LEU A 25 15.35 -6.36 2.24
N ALA A 26 14.47 -7.35 2.07
CA ALA A 26 14.34 -8.08 0.80
C ALA A 26 13.86 -7.17 -0.35
N SER A 27 12.89 -6.31 -0.08
CA SER A 27 12.44 -5.32 -1.08
C SER A 27 13.56 -4.35 -1.46
N TYR A 28 14.32 -3.86 -0.49
CA TYR A 28 15.45 -2.98 -0.76
C TYR A 28 16.56 -3.67 -1.56
N GLN A 29 16.88 -4.93 -1.24
CA GLN A 29 17.91 -5.68 -1.94
C GLN A 29 17.52 -6.05 -3.38
N THR A 30 16.25 -6.38 -3.60
CA THR A 30 15.77 -6.84 -4.92
C THR A 30 15.26 -5.72 -5.80
N GLY A 31 14.91 -4.57 -5.23
CA GLY A 31 14.23 -3.49 -5.94
C GLY A 31 12.73 -3.74 -6.16
N HIS A 32 12.17 -4.81 -5.61
CA HIS A 32 10.77 -5.19 -5.82
C HIS A 32 9.91 -4.94 -4.58
N ARG A 33 8.68 -4.45 -4.77
CA ARG A 33 7.78 -4.13 -3.66
C ARG A 33 7.25 -5.42 -3.04
N TYR A 34 7.04 -5.40 -1.72
CA TYR A 34 6.52 -6.55 -0.97
C TYR A 34 7.26 -7.89 -1.22
N ALA A 35 8.55 -7.86 -1.55
CA ALA A 35 9.32 -9.01 -2.04
C ALA A 35 9.77 -10.02 -0.97
N SER A 36 9.49 -9.77 0.31
CA SER A 36 9.79 -10.73 1.36
C SER A 36 8.98 -12.02 1.14
N LYS A 37 9.63 -13.19 1.24
CA LYS A 37 8.97 -14.51 1.12
C LYS A 37 7.81 -14.75 2.10
N HIS A 38 7.78 -13.98 3.19
CA HIS A 38 6.72 -14.03 4.20
C HIS A 38 5.63 -12.99 3.98
N ASN A 39 5.76 -12.13 2.96
CA ASN A 39 4.74 -11.16 2.61
C ASN A 39 3.71 -11.81 1.68
N ARG A 40 2.43 -11.58 1.99
CA ARG A 40 1.30 -12.17 1.28
C ARG A 40 0.64 -11.21 0.29
N PHE A 41 1.22 -10.03 0.03
CA PHE A 41 0.58 -8.95 -0.73
C PHE A 41 0.01 -9.42 -2.07
N TYR A 42 0.85 -9.98 -2.94
CA TYR A 42 0.40 -10.46 -4.25
C TYR A 42 -0.62 -11.60 -4.17
N LYS A 43 -0.47 -12.49 -3.18
CA LYS A 43 -1.45 -13.54 -2.90
C LYS A 43 -2.80 -12.98 -2.46
N LEU A 44 -2.79 -11.91 -1.65
CA LEU A 44 -4.01 -11.22 -1.21
C LEU A 44 -4.70 -10.54 -2.37
N LEU A 45 -3.97 -9.82 -3.23
CA LEU A 45 -4.55 -9.19 -4.42
C LEU A 45 -5.24 -10.21 -5.33
N TYR A 46 -4.58 -11.33 -5.60
CA TYR A 46 -5.15 -12.37 -6.45
C TYR A 46 -6.37 -13.03 -5.82
N LEU A 47 -6.25 -13.50 -4.57
CA LEU A 47 -7.34 -14.23 -3.91
C LEU A 47 -8.56 -13.35 -3.59
N SER A 48 -8.39 -12.04 -3.45
CA SER A 48 -9.50 -11.11 -3.25
C SER A 48 -10.17 -10.68 -4.56
N GLY A 49 -9.58 -11.00 -5.71
CA GLY A 49 -10.05 -10.60 -7.03
C GLY A 49 -9.64 -9.20 -7.47
N ILE A 50 -8.63 -8.58 -6.83
CA ILE A 50 -8.07 -7.28 -7.28
C ILE A 50 -7.22 -7.50 -8.55
N THR A 51 -6.54 -8.64 -8.65
CA THR A 51 -5.78 -9.00 -9.86
C THR A 51 -6.31 -10.29 -10.45
N GLU A 52 -6.30 -10.36 -11.78
CA GLU A 52 -6.80 -11.47 -12.60
C GLU A 52 -5.97 -12.75 -12.44
N ARG A 53 -4.72 -12.61 -12.03
CA ARG A 53 -3.79 -13.71 -11.77
C ARG A 53 -2.90 -13.40 -10.58
N LEU A 54 -2.17 -14.42 -10.13
CA LEU A 54 -1.08 -14.23 -9.18
C LEU A 54 0.12 -13.60 -9.90
N TYR A 55 0.52 -12.42 -9.42
CA TYR A 55 1.76 -11.75 -9.83
C TYR A 55 2.89 -12.08 -8.85
N LEU A 56 4.11 -12.08 -9.35
CA LEU A 56 5.33 -12.16 -8.55
C LEU A 56 5.86 -10.74 -8.24
N PRO A 57 6.68 -10.57 -7.17
CA PRO A 57 7.32 -9.28 -6.90
C PRO A 57 8.08 -8.69 -8.09
N GLN A 58 8.70 -9.55 -8.90
CA GLN A 58 9.45 -9.17 -10.11
C GLN A 58 8.57 -8.57 -11.22
N GLU A 59 7.25 -8.76 -11.12
CA GLU A 59 6.26 -8.28 -12.07
C GLU A 59 5.55 -7.01 -11.57
N ASP A 60 6.06 -6.35 -10.53
CA ASP A 60 5.46 -5.14 -9.97
C ASP A 60 5.33 -3.98 -10.97
N ILE A 61 6.22 -3.93 -11.96
CA ILE A 61 6.13 -3.00 -13.09
C ILE A 61 4.88 -3.26 -13.95
N LEU A 62 4.47 -4.51 -14.18
CA LEU A 62 3.28 -4.82 -14.97
C LEU A 62 2.00 -4.34 -14.27
N LEU A 63 1.95 -4.43 -12.94
CA LEU A 63 0.86 -3.85 -12.15
C LEU A 63 0.90 -2.32 -12.20
N PHE A 64 2.09 -1.73 -12.18
CA PHE A 64 2.24 -0.29 -12.32
C PHE A 64 1.77 0.24 -13.66
N GLU A 65 2.10 -0.44 -14.76
CA GLU A 65 1.60 -0.10 -16.11
C GLU A 65 0.08 -0.18 -16.21
N LYS A 66 -0.55 -1.07 -15.44
CA LYS A 66 -2.02 -1.17 -15.35
C LYS A 66 -2.65 -0.02 -14.57
N GLY A 67 -1.90 0.68 -13.71
CA GLY A 67 -2.41 1.78 -12.87
C GLY A 67 -2.39 1.52 -11.37
N PHE A 68 -1.72 0.44 -10.93
CA PHE A 68 -1.45 0.20 -9.50
C PHE A 68 -0.14 0.85 -9.06
N GLY A 69 -0.21 1.84 -8.18
CA GLY A 69 0.95 2.50 -7.61
C GLY A 69 1.41 1.87 -6.30
N PHE A 70 2.68 2.12 -5.95
CA PHE A 70 3.28 1.64 -4.71
C PHE A 70 4.15 2.70 -4.05
N THR A 71 3.96 2.89 -2.76
CA THR A 71 4.79 3.76 -1.91
C THR A 71 4.83 3.22 -0.48
N ASN A 72 5.62 3.86 0.38
CA ASN A 72 5.62 3.63 1.81
C ASN A 72 5.59 4.95 2.56
N LEU A 73 5.07 4.90 3.78
CA LEU A 73 5.07 6.07 4.66
C LEU A 73 6.49 6.41 5.12
N ALA A 74 7.35 5.43 5.45
CA ALA A 74 8.76 5.64 5.74
C ALA A 74 9.66 5.01 4.66
N PHE A 75 10.75 5.68 4.31
CA PHE A 75 11.60 5.31 3.17
C PHE A 75 12.74 4.36 3.55
N ARG A 76 13.21 4.40 4.80
CA ARG A 76 14.34 3.59 5.25
C ARG A 76 13.94 2.11 5.37
N PRO A 77 14.70 1.17 4.79
CA PRO A 77 14.45 -0.25 4.96
C PRO A 77 14.73 -0.71 6.40
N THR A 78 13.84 -1.53 6.96
CA THR A 78 14.02 -2.14 8.28
C THR A 78 13.57 -3.60 8.29
N LYS A 79 13.88 -4.33 9.37
CA LYS A 79 13.36 -5.70 9.57
C LYS A 79 11.91 -5.66 10.04
N THR A 80 11.57 -4.68 10.86
CA THR A 80 10.21 -4.47 11.38
C THR A 80 9.82 -3.01 11.41
N ALA A 81 8.53 -2.73 11.20
CA ALA A 81 7.96 -1.39 11.27
C ALA A 81 8.11 -0.73 12.66
N ARG A 82 8.42 -1.51 13.70
CA ARG A 82 8.71 -0.99 15.06
C ARG A 82 10.01 -0.18 15.12
N GLU A 83 10.89 -0.31 14.14
CA GLU A 83 12.15 0.43 14.04
C GLU A 83 11.99 1.81 13.38
N ILE A 84 10.78 2.17 12.94
CA ILE A 84 10.49 3.47 12.32
C ILE A 84 10.27 4.50 13.42
N SER A 85 11.02 5.59 13.38
CA SER A 85 10.89 6.70 14.32
C SER A 85 9.67 7.58 14.03
N ALA A 86 9.21 8.32 15.05
CA ALA A 86 8.15 9.32 14.87
C ALA A 86 8.54 10.42 13.86
N ALA A 87 9.82 10.78 13.78
CA ALA A 87 10.32 11.75 12.82
C ALA A 87 10.21 11.23 11.38
N GLU A 88 10.52 9.95 11.15
CA GLU A 88 10.34 9.29 9.85
C GLU A 88 8.86 9.27 9.44
N TYR A 89 7.94 8.97 10.36
CA TYR A 89 6.51 9.04 10.08
C TYR A 89 6.03 10.45 9.75
N GLU A 90 6.49 11.48 10.49
CA GLU A 90 6.08 12.86 10.21
C GLU A 90 6.60 13.37 8.87
N HIS A 91 7.84 13.01 8.51
CA HIS A 91 8.39 13.30 7.17
C HIS A 91 7.58 12.58 6.09
N GLY A 92 7.36 11.28 6.28
CA GLY A 92 6.55 10.44 5.41
C GLY A 92 5.15 10.95 5.15
N ARG A 93 4.49 11.41 6.21
CA ARG A 93 3.14 11.98 6.14
C ARG A 93 3.09 13.20 5.22
N LYS A 94 4.06 14.11 5.36
CA LYS A 94 4.15 15.31 4.52
C LYS A 94 4.37 14.95 3.05
N GLU A 95 5.29 14.01 2.77
CA GLU A 95 5.54 13.54 1.41
C GLU A 95 4.35 12.83 0.80
N LEU A 96 3.67 11.95 1.55
CA LEU A 96 2.48 11.27 1.07
C LEU A 96 1.34 12.27 0.80
N SER A 97 1.12 13.25 1.67
CA SER A 97 0.14 14.31 1.42
C SER A 97 0.44 15.10 0.14
N ARG A 98 1.72 15.38 -0.14
CA ARG A 98 2.14 16.06 -1.38
C ARG A 98 1.89 15.17 -2.60
N LYS A 99 2.26 13.89 -2.54
CA LYS A 99 2.06 12.90 -3.61
C LYS A 99 0.58 12.71 -3.93
N LEU A 100 -0.27 12.57 -2.92
CA LEU A 100 -1.72 12.42 -3.09
C LEU A 100 -2.35 13.65 -3.75
N LYS A 101 -1.88 14.87 -3.43
CA LYS A 101 -2.32 16.09 -4.13
C LYS A 101 -1.85 16.15 -5.58
N LEU A 102 -0.65 15.64 -5.87
CA LEU A 102 -0.07 15.69 -7.20
C LEU A 102 -0.74 14.70 -8.15
N ILE A 103 -0.83 13.42 -7.76
CA ILE A 103 -1.31 12.36 -8.66
C ILE A 103 -2.81 12.08 -8.50
N SER A 104 -3.42 12.49 -7.37
CA SER A 104 -4.86 12.35 -7.08
C SER A 104 -5.45 10.99 -7.48
N PRO A 105 -4.95 9.86 -6.93
CA PRO A 105 -5.43 8.55 -7.32
C PRO A 105 -6.89 8.40 -6.90
N LYS A 106 -7.65 7.53 -7.56
CA LYS A 106 -9.04 7.25 -7.14
C LYS A 106 -9.10 6.62 -5.76
N VAL A 107 -8.14 5.73 -5.46
CA VAL A 107 -8.03 5.06 -4.16
C VAL A 107 -6.60 5.15 -3.64
N CYS A 108 -6.45 5.47 -2.35
CA CYS A 108 -5.24 5.26 -1.58
C CYS A 108 -5.50 4.16 -0.53
N CYS A 109 -4.92 2.98 -0.78
CA CYS A 109 -5.04 1.80 0.08
C CYS A 109 -3.85 1.70 1.04
N PHE A 110 -4.12 1.92 2.32
CA PHE A 110 -3.15 1.76 3.40
C PHE A 110 -3.05 0.28 3.80
N VAL A 111 -1.92 -0.34 3.49
CA VAL A 111 -1.64 -1.77 3.74
C VAL A 111 -1.18 -1.97 5.19
N GLY A 112 -2.12 -1.74 6.10
CA GLY A 112 -1.96 -1.82 7.55
C GLY A 112 -2.59 -0.62 8.24
N LYS A 113 -3.45 -0.87 9.24
CA LYS A 113 -4.11 0.18 10.04
C LYS A 113 -3.13 1.18 10.64
N GLY A 114 -1.98 0.73 11.12
CA GLY A 114 -0.97 1.63 11.67
C GLY A 114 -0.37 2.61 10.66
N VAL A 115 -0.33 2.28 9.35
CA VAL A 115 0.10 3.21 8.30
C VAL A 115 -0.90 4.35 8.21
N TYR A 116 -2.19 4.00 8.14
CA TYR A 116 -3.27 4.98 8.09
C TYR A 116 -3.31 5.87 9.33
N LEU A 117 -3.19 5.29 10.54
CA LEU A 117 -3.19 6.07 11.78
C LEU A 117 -1.96 6.99 11.88
N ALA A 118 -0.79 6.53 11.46
CA ALA A 118 0.42 7.36 11.41
C ALA A 118 0.28 8.52 10.41
N PHE A 119 -0.38 8.28 9.26
CA PHE A 119 -0.65 9.30 8.27
C PHE A 119 -1.70 10.33 8.75
N THR A 120 -2.81 9.87 9.32
CA THR A 120 -3.96 10.72 9.68
C THR A 120 -3.88 11.34 11.06
N LYS A 121 -2.99 10.81 11.93
CA LYS A 121 -2.91 11.12 13.36
C LYS A 121 -4.19 10.82 14.15
N LEU A 122 -5.07 9.98 13.60
CA LEU A 122 -6.21 9.46 14.34
C LEU A 122 -5.76 8.40 15.34
N ASN A 123 -6.55 8.24 16.41
CA ASN A 123 -6.28 7.24 17.44
C ASN A 123 -6.84 5.85 17.07
N SER A 124 -7.84 5.79 16.20
CA SER A 124 -8.48 4.56 15.75
C SER A 124 -9.02 4.69 14.34
N ALA A 125 -9.28 3.54 13.71
CA ALA A 125 -9.86 3.44 12.37
C ALA A 125 -10.59 2.10 12.22
N SER A 126 -11.66 2.11 11.45
CA SER A 126 -12.30 0.89 10.96
C SER A 126 -11.49 0.27 9.83
N TRP A 127 -11.77 -0.98 9.48
CA TRP A 127 -11.28 -1.55 8.21
C TRP A 127 -12.16 -1.06 7.05
N GLY A 128 -11.63 -1.08 5.84
CA GLY A 128 -12.38 -0.68 4.64
C GLY A 128 -12.27 0.81 4.30
N PHE A 129 -13.23 1.32 3.54
CA PHE A 129 -13.29 2.73 3.14
C PHE A 129 -13.49 3.66 4.35
N GLN A 130 -12.88 4.84 4.30
CA GLN A 130 -12.88 5.81 5.40
C GLN A 130 -13.54 7.13 4.97
N GLU A 131 -14.21 7.78 5.92
CA GLU A 131 -14.82 9.12 5.77
C GLU A 131 -13.86 10.27 6.11
N TYR A 132 -12.55 9.99 6.14
CA TYR A 132 -11.51 10.96 6.51
C TYR A 132 -11.44 12.13 5.51
N PRO A 133 -11.19 13.39 5.96
CA PRO A 133 -11.47 14.60 5.20
C PRO A 133 -11.08 14.51 3.73
N LEU A 134 -12.10 14.66 2.88
CA LEU A 134 -12.10 14.36 1.45
C LEU A 134 -11.60 15.53 0.57
N ASP A 135 -10.75 16.42 1.09
CA ASP A 135 -10.28 17.62 0.38
C ASP A 135 -9.39 17.34 -0.86
N THR A 136 -9.29 16.08 -1.29
CA THR A 136 -8.50 15.63 -2.45
C THR A 136 -9.32 14.82 -3.45
N GLY A 137 -10.56 14.42 -3.14
CA GLY A 137 -11.33 13.48 -3.96
C GLY A 137 -10.79 12.04 -3.97
N VAL A 138 -9.72 11.76 -3.21
CA VAL A 138 -9.12 10.42 -3.07
C VAL A 138 -9.89 9.61 -2.02
N GLN A 139 -10.33 8.40 -2.38
CA GLN A 139 -10.92 7.47 -1.43
C GLN A 139 -9.84 6.77 -0.60
N PHE A 140 -9.92 6.86 0.72
CA PHE A 140 -8.98 6.16 1.60
C PHE A 140 -9.54 4.80 2.00
N PHE A 141 -8.72 3.75 1.83
CA PHE A 141 -9.06 2.39 2.19
C PHE A 141 -8.04 1.84 3.19
N VAL A 142 -8.51 1.26 4.30
CA VAL A 142 -7.64 0.67 5.33
C VAL A 142 -7.72 -0.85 5.25
N ALA A 143 -6.63 -1.46 4.78
CA ALA A 143 -6.50 -2.91 4.68
C ALA A 143 -5.66 -3.48 5.84
N PRO A 144 -5.86 -4.75 6.23
CA PRO A 144 -4.91 -5.46 7.08
C PRO A 144 -3.53 -5.50 6.43
N SER A 145 -2.46 -5.52 7.23
CA SER A 145 -1.11 -5.62 6.68
C SER A 145 -0.90 -6.97 5.99
N SER A 146 -0.18 -6.95 4.87
CA SER A 146 0.19 -8.13 4.10
C SER A 146 1.32 -8.97 4.72
N SER A 147 1.93 -8.50 5.81
CA SER A 147 2.99 -9.23 6.52
C SER A 147 2.51 -10.60 7.03
N GLY A 148 3.36 -11.61 6.95
CA GLY A 148 3.14 -12.93 7.55
C GLY A 148 3.12 -12.92 9.09
N LEU A 149 3.47 -11.79 9.72
CA LEU A 149 3.37 -11.61 11.18
C LEU A 149 1.94 -11.33 11.65
N VAL A 150 1.03 -10.95 10.75
CA VAL A 150 -0.37 -10.66 11.08
C VAL A 150 -1.10 -11.93 11.48
N ARG A 151 -1.80 -11.88 12.62
CA ARG A 151 -2.55 -13.00 13.21
C ARG A 151 -4.04 -13.01 12.86
N MET A 152 -4.52 -12.01 12.12
CA MET A 152 -5.90 -12.00 11.62
C MET A 152 -6.14 -13.22 10.72
N PRO A 153 -7.28 -13.93 10.87
CA PRO A 153 -7.64 -15.04 10.00
C PRO A 153 -7.62 -14.64 8.51
N MET A 154 -7.13 -15.52 7.65
CA MET A 154 -6.99 -15.24 6.22
C MET A 154 -8.33 -14.88 5.57
N GLU A 155 -9.42 -15.57 5.94
CA GLU A 155 -10.77 -15.29 5.46
C GLU A 155 -11.23 -13.87 5.79
N GLU A 156 -10.95 -13.40 7.00
CA GLU A 156 -11.27 -12.03 7.42
C GLU A 156 -10.46 -10.99 6.64
N ILE A 157 -9.18 -11.26 6.41
CA ILE A 157 -8.33 -10.40 5.56
C ILE A 157 -8.91 -10.34 4.15
N LEU A 158 -9.25 -11.50 3.57
CA LEU A 158 -9.78 -11.59 2.22
C LEU A 158 -11.12 -10.86 2.08
N ARG A 159 -12.03 -10.99 3.06
CA ARG A 159 -13.29 -10.25 3.07
C ARG A 159 -13.06 -8.75 2.93
N ILE A 160 -12.12 -8.18 3.70
CA ILE A 160 -11.80 -6.75 3.62
C ILE A 160 -11.20 -6.41 2.25
N TYR A 161 -10.22 -7.18 1.77
CA TYR A 161 -9.63 -6.92 0.45
C TYR A 161 -10.65 -7.07 -0.70
N SER A 162 -11.67 -7.91 -0.55
CA SER A 162 -12.76 -8.05 -1.53
C SER A 162 -13.64 -6.82 -1.61
N ASP A 163 -13.81 -6.05 -0.53
CA ASP A 163 -14.51 -4.75 -0.59
C ASP A 163 -13.79 -3.77 -1.51
N LEU A 164 -12.44 -3.76 -1.48
CA LEU A 164 -11.63 -2.98 -2.41
C LEU A 164 -11.76 -3.51 -3.85
N ALA A 165 -11.76 -4.83 -4.04
CA ALA A 165 -11.93 -5.44 -5.36
C ALA A 165 -13.28 -5.07 -6.00
N GLN A 166 -14.37 -5.12 -5.21
CA GLN A 166 -15.71 -4.73 -5.67
C GLN A 166 -15.76 -3.26 -6.08
N TYR A 167 -15.11 -2.37 -5.35
CA TYR A 167 -15.02 -0.96 -5.72
C TYR A 167 -14.24 -0.76 -7.02
N ILE A 168 -13.06 -1.40 -7.15
CA ILE A 168 -12.23 -1.35 -8.37
C ILE A 168 -13.06 -1.79 -9.58
N MET A 169 -13.78 -2.92 -9.46
CA MET A 169 -14.65 -3.43 -10.52
C MET A 169 -15.79 -2.45 -10.84
N LYS A 170 -16.49 -1.94 -9.83
CA LYS A 170 -17.63 -1.01 -10.00
C LYS A 170 -17.22 0.28 -10.72
N GLU A 171 -16.06 0.81 -10.38
CA GLU A 171 -15.56 2.08 -10.93
C GLU A 171 -14.74 1.89 -12.22
N ASN A 172 -14.65 0.66 -12.75
CA ASN A 172 -13.82 0.29 -13.90
C ASN A 172 -12.36 0.77 -13.76
N LEU A 173 -11.82 0.62 -12.56
CA LEU A 173 -10.39 0.78 -12.30
C LEU A 173 -9.64 -0.47 -12.81
N PRO A 174 -8.29 -0.45 -12.86
CA PRO A 174 -7.47 -1.48 -13.51
C PRO A 174 -7.74 -2.93 -13.11
#